data_AF-A0A1C5VVM3-F1
#
_entry.id   AF-A0A1C5VVM3-F1
#
_cell.length_a   1.000
_cell.length_b   1.000
_cell.length_c   1.000
_cell.angle_alpha   90.00
_cell.angle_beta   90.00
_cell.angle_gamma   90.00
#
_symmetry.space_group_name_H-M   'P 1'
#
loop_
_entity.id
_entity.type
_entity.pdbx_description
1 polymer ?
#
loop_
_entity_poly.entity_id
_entity_poly.type
_entity_poly.pdbx_seq_one_letter_code
_entity_poly.pdbx_strand_id
1 'polypeptide(L)'
;MKEMIYKGSVENEQKVIDMLDEGIYKGFHYVIVSYGTHPCAYIEIPEGHKLYNASNQNEFYDIACHGGINFNTYTGLPFVPIKNPNKGHYIGWSFSTVGYDYIFGICYCGKKWTTKEIFEDIKNVIEQLIKS
;
A
#
# COMPACT_ATOMS: atom_id res chain seq x y z
N MET A 1 -13.80 1.97 -5.29
CA MET A 1 -12.56 1.71 -6.06
C MET A 1 -12.51 2.48 -7.37
N LYS A 2 -11.60 3.45 -7.43
CA LYS A 2 -11.13 4.13 -8.64
C LYS A 2 -10.01 3.32 -9.29
N GLU A 3 -9.95 3.30 -10.62
CA GLU A 3 -8.95 2.52 -11.36
C GLU A 3 -7.58 3.20 -11.35
N MET A 4 -6.51 2.41 -11.33
CA MET A 4 -5.12 2.88 -11.38
C MET A 4 -4.81 3.45 -12.76
N ILE A 5 -4.35 4.71 -12.79
CA ILE A 5 -3.86 5.36 -14.01
C ILE A 5 -2.38 5.65 -13.85
N TYR A 6 -1.58 5.03 -14.72
CA TYR A 6 -0.13 5.22 -14.75
C TYR A 6 0.24 6.51 -15.48
N LYS A 7 0.84 7.46 -14.75
CA LYS A 7 1.30 8.76 -15.24
C LYS A 7 2.56 9.22 -14.51
N GLY A 8 3.11 10.37 -14.89
CA GLY A 8 4.24 10.96 -14.16
C GLY A 8 3.92 11.22 -12.69
N SER A 9 4.93 11.18 -11.82
CA SER A 9 4.75 11.44 -10.37
C SER A 9 4.62 12.92 -10.03
N VAL A 10 4.76 13.81 -11.03
CA VAL A 10 4.56 15.25 -10.91
C VAL A 10 3.63 15.71 -12.04
N GLU A 11 2.59 16.46 -11.68
CA GLU A 11 1.64 17.08 -12.61
C GLU A 11 1.40 18.51 -12.14
N ASN A 12 1.55 19.50 -13.02
CA ASN A 12 1.43 20.93 -12.68
C ASN A 12 2.28 21.34 -11.45
N GLU A 13 3.54 20.90 -11.41
CA GLU A 13 4.50 21.15 -10.31
C GLU A 13 4.10 20.55 -8.94
N GLN A 14 3.05 19.74 -8.89
CA GLN A 14 2.59 19.06 -7.68
C GLN A 14 2.83 17.56 -7.75
N LYS A 15 3.19 16.95 -6.61
CA LYS A 15 3.31 15.50 -6.50
C LYS A 15 1.93 14.87 -6.71
N VAL A 16 1.87 13.86 -7.58
CA VAL A 16 0.66 13.07 -7.76
C VAL A 16 0.47 12.17 -6.54
N ILE A 17 -0.64 12.37 -5.84
CA ILE A 17 -1.12 11.46 -4.80
C ILE A 17 -2.62 11.34 -4.99
N ASP A 18 -3.08 10.14 -5.30
CA ASP A 18 -4.48 9.89 -5.65
C ASP A 18 -5.01 8.69 -4.87
N MET A 19 -6.09 8.90 -4.12
CA MET A 19 -6.75 7.83 -3.36
C MET A 19 -7.54 6.95 -4.33
N LEU A 20 -7.12 5.69 -4.49
CA LEU A 20 -7.77 4.74 -5.39
C LEU A 20 -8.90 3.99 -4.67
N ASP A 21 -8.66 3.54 -3.44
CA ASP A 21 -9.67 2.90 -2.61
C ASP A 21 -9.29 2.99 -1.14
N GLU A 22 -10.30 3.00 -0.27
CA GLU A 22 -10.17 3.04 1.19
C GLU A 22 -11.36 2.28 1.76
N GLY A 23 -11.11 1.44 2.76
CA GLY A 23 -12.19 0.67 3.36
C GLY A 23 -11.75 -0.17 4.53
N ILE A 24 -12.65 -1.04 4.97
CA ILE A 24 -12.42 -2.01 6.03
C ILE A 24 -12.66 -3.40 5.46
N TYR A 25 -11.70 -4.30 5.65
CA TYR A 25 -11.84 -5.71 5.33
C TYR A 25 -11.48 -6.55 6.56
N LYS A 26 -12.44 -7.36 7.03
CA LYS A 26 -12.31 -8.21 8.24
C LYS A 26 -11.78 -7.47 9.49
N GLY A 27 -12.18 -6.21 9.66
CA GLY A 27 -11.78 -5.38 10.79
C GLY A 27 -10.45 -4.63 10.60
N PHE A 28 -9.75 -4.83 9.50
CA PHE A 28 -8.54 -4.10 9.15
C PHE A 28 -8.89 -2.95 8.21
N HIS A 29 -8.46 -1.74 8.56
CA HIS A 29 -8.57 -0.59 7.68
C HIS A 29 -7.45 -0.64 6.63
N TYR A 30 -7.81 -0.49 5.35
CA TYR A 30 -6.88 -0.55 4.23
C TYR A 30 -6.98 0.70 3.36
N VAL A 31 -5.88 1.02 2.70
CA VAL A 31 -5.75 2.19 1.83
C VAL A 31 -4.95 1.81 0.57
N ILE A 32 -5.46 2.18 -0.60
CA ILE A 32 -4.77 2.03 -1.90
C ILE A 32 -4.54 3.41 -2.50
N VAL A 33 -3.28 3.75 -2.78
CA VAL A 33 -2.87 5.08 -3.27
C VAL A 33 -2.08 4.94 -4.55
N SER A 34 -2.31 5.85 -5.49
CA SER A 34 -1.41 6.06 -6.63
C SER A 34 -0.47 7.22 -6.37
N TYR A 35 0.82 7.01 -6.62
CA TYR A 35 1.82 8.09 -6.74
C TYR A 35 2.08 8.47 -8.20
N GLY A 36 1.12 8.19 -9.09
CA GLY A 36 1.22 8.36 -10.53
C GLY A 36 1.96 7.22 -11.21
N THR A 37 3.24 7.02 -10.88
CA THR A 37 4.08 6.03 -11.58
C THR A 37 3.87 4.60 -11.07
N HIS A 38 3.43 4.45 -9.83
CA HIS A 38 3.18 3.19 -9.17
C HIS A 38 2.09 3.34 -8.11
N PRO A 39 1.32 2.28 -7.84
CA PRO A 39 0.45 2.24 -6.69
C PRO A 39 1.14 1.63 -5.46
N CYS A 40 0.63 1.98 -4.28
CA CYS A 40 1.00 1.43 -2.99
C CYS A 40 -0.24 0.97 -2.23
N ALA A 41 -0.06 -0.07 -1.43
CA ALA A 41 -1.07 -0.61 -0.53
C ALA A 41 -0.63 -0.42 0.92
N TYR A 42 -1.59 -0.09 1.78
CA TYR A 42 -1.37 0.08 3.21
C TYR A 42 -2.48 -0.62 4.01
N ILE A 43 -2.10 -1.19 5.15
CA ILE A 43 -3.03 -1.76 6.14
C ILE A 43 -2.69 -1.15 7.49
N GLU A 44 -3.72 -0.67 8.18
CA GLU A 44 -3.62 -0.29 9.58
C GLU A 44 -3.63 -1.54 10.45
N ILE A 45 -2.60 -1.70 11.27
CA ILE A 45 -2.53 -2.75 12.28
C ILE A 45 -3.37 -2.29 13.47
N PRO A 46 -4.42 -3.02 13.86
CA PRO A 46 -5.28 -2.61 14.96
C PRO A 46 -4.56 -2.75 16.30
N GLU A 47 -4.89 -1.87 17.24
CA GLU A 47 -4.39 -1.95 18.61
C GLU A 47 -4.74 -3.32 19.22
N GLY A 48 -3.77 -3.93 19.90
CA GLY A 48 -3.88 -5.28 20.46
C GLY A 48 -3.52 -6.41 19.49
N HIS A 49 -3.29 -6.13 18.20
CA HIS A 49 -2.70 -7.12 17.29
C HIS A 49 -1.26 -7.43 17.69
N LYS A 50 -0.81 -8.68 17.51
CA LYS A 50 0.55 -9.11 17.92
C LYS A 50 1.66 -8.28 17.28
N LEU A 51 1.42 -7.82 16.04
CA LEU A 51 2.36 -7.01 15.25
C LEU A 51 2.20 -5.51 15.49
N TYR A 52 1.32 -5.06 16.39
CA TYR A 52 1.05 -3.64 16.62
C TYR A 52 2.28 -2.85 17.12
N ASN A 53 3.25 -3.51 17.76
CA ASN A 53 4.49 -2.89 18.21
C ASN A 53 5.72 -3.34 17.41
N ALA A 54 5.49 -3.98 16.24
CA ALA A 54 6.57 -4.47 15.39
C ALA A 54 7.33 -3.30 14.76
N SER A 55 8.59 -3.16 15.13
CA SER A 55 9.46 -2.04 14.74
C SER A 55 10.56 -2.46 13.79
N ASN A 56 10.88 -3.76 13.76
CA ASN A 56 11.86 -4.35 12.87
C ASN A 56 11.17 -4.98 11.65
N GLN A 57 11.74 -4.75 10.47
CA GLN A 57 11.25 -5.32 9.21
C GLN A 57 11.23 -6.86 9.21
N ASN A 58 12.12 -7.50 9.98
CA ASN A 58 12.16 -8.96 10.13
C ASN A 58 10.90 -9.53 10.79
N GLU A 59 10.15 -8.73 11.56
CA GLU A 59 8.89 -9.16 12.18
C GLU A 59 7.76 -9.35 11.16
N PHE A 60 7.93 -8.82 9.95
CA PHE A 60 7.00 -8.97 8.84
C PHE A 60 7.48 -9.97 7.78
N TYR A 61 8.59 -10.68 8.01
CA TYR A 61 9.20 -11.57 7.02
C TYR A 61 8.28 -12.69 6.55
N ASP A 62 7.41 -13.18 7.44
CA ASP A 62 6.43 -14.23 7.13
C ASP A 62 5.19 -13.71 6.39
N ILE A 63 5.06 -12.39 6.19
CA ILE A 63 3.96 -11.79 5.43
C ILE A 63 4.33 -11.76 3.95
N ALA A 64 3.75 -12.68 3.19
CA ALA A 64 3.87 -12.72 1.75
C ALA A 64 2.93 -11.67 1.11
N CYS A 65 3.52 -10.58 0.65
CA CYS A 65 2.87 -9.53 -0.15
C CYS A 65 3.73 -9.17 -1.36
N HIS A 66 3.18 -8.39 -2.28
CA HIS A 66 3.90 -7.96 -3.48
C HIS A 66 5.18 -7.18 -3.14
N GLY A 67 6.34 -7.76 -3.44
CA GLY A 67 7.65 -7.14 -3.19
C GLY A 67 8.05 -7.03 -1.71
N GLY A 68 7.23 -7.54 -0.78
CA GLY A 68 7.47 -7.47 0.66
C GLY A 68 7.06 -6.16 1.31
N ILE A 69 6.83 -6.19 2.63
CA ILE A 69 6.53 -5.00 3.43
C ILE A 69 7.75 -4.10 3.41
N ASN A 70 7.61 -2.87 2.90
CA ASN A 70 8.69 -1.89 2.76
C ASN A 70 8.38 -0.54 3.42
N PHE A 71 7.23 -0.45 4.09
CA PHE A 71 6.78 0.72 4.81
C PHE A 71 6.20 0.32 6.16
N ASN A 72 6.59 1.02 7.22
CA ASN A 72 6.12 0.83 8.59
C ASN A 72 6.13 2.19 9.33
N THR A 73 4.98 2.64 9.84
CA THR A 73 4.85 3.94 10.51
C THR A 73 3.87 3.87 11.67
N TYR A 74 4.15 4.58 12.75
CA TYR A 74 3.30 4.71 13.94
C TYR A 74 2.55 6.05 13.99
N THR A 75 2.71 6.89 12.97
CA THR A 75 2.22 8.28 12.96
C THR A 75 1.23 8.53 11.82
N GLY A 76 0.73 7.46 11.19
CA GLY A 76 -0.12 7.55 10.00
C GLY A 76 0.64 7.79 8.69
N LEU A 77 -0.12 8.06 7.62
CA LEU A 77 0.30 8.30 6.23
C LEU A 77 0.21 9.81 5.90
N PRO A 78 1.19 10.64 6.25
CA PRO A 78 1.06 12.11 6.33
C PRO A 78 0.63 12.84 5.04
N PHE A 79 0.74 12.20 3.87
CA PHE A 79 0.41 12.80 2.58
C PHE A 79 -0.80 12.16 1.89
N VAL A 80 -1.45 11.19 2.54
CA VAL A 80 -2.60 10.47 1.99
C VAL A 80 -3.89 11.05 2.59
N PRO A 81 -4.89 11.41 1.77
CA PRO A 81 -6.15 11.98 2.25
C PRO A 81 -7.09 10.88 2.77
N ILE A 82 -6.82 10.38 3.97
CA ILE A 82 -7.63 9.36 4.66
C ILE A 82 -8.84 10.01 5.37
N LYS A 83 -9.98 9.33 5.45
CA LYS A 83 -11.21 9.88 6.07
C LYS A 83 -11.20 9.93 7.60
N ASN A 84 -10.34 9.14 8.26
CA ASN A 84 -10.25 9.03 9.71
C ASN A 84 -8.95 9.67 10.26
N PRO A 85 -8.85 9.95 11.58
CA PRO A 85 -7.62 10.51 12.15
C PRO A 85 -6.43 9.62 11.82
N ASN A 86 -5.58 10.14 10.94
CA ASN A 86 -4.41 9.50 10.38
C ASN A 86 -3.27 9.41 11.40
N LYS A 87 -3.45 8.58 12.43
CA LYS A 87 -2.51 8.42 13.55
C LYS A 87 -2.21 6.95 13.87
N GLY A 88 -2.67 6.02 13.04
CA GLY A 88 -2.53 4.58 13.26
C GLY A 88 -1.13 4.04 12.95
N HIS A 89 -0.91 2.79 13.35
CA HIS A 89 0.22 1.97 12.91
C HIS A 89 -0.09 1.40 11.52
N TYR A 90 0.61 1.83 10.48
CA TYR A 90 0.43 1.31 9.13
C TYR A 90 1.65 0.52 8.66
N ILE A 91 1.39 -0.64 8.07
CA ILE A 91 2.34 -1.33 7.20
C ILE A 91 1.97 -1.12 5.74
N GLY A 92 2.94 -1.17 4.85
CA GLY A 92 2.68 -1.01 3.42
C GLY A 92 3.76 -1.57 2.51
N TRP A 93 3.39 -1.68 1.25
CA TRP A 93 4.24 -2.16 0.17
C TRP A 93 3.90 -1.45 -1.15
N SER A 94 4.83 -1.50 -2.11
CA SER A 94 4.74 -0.77 -3.38
C SER A 94 4.80 -1.72 -4.58
N PHE A 95 4.00 -1.42 -5.60
CA PHE A 95 4.00 -2.12 -6.89
C PHE A 95 4.95 -1.41 -7.85
N SER A 96 6.23 -1.37 -7.47
CA SER A 96 7.31 -0.62 -8.13
C SER A 96 8.62 -1.39 -8.27
N THR A 97 8.56 -2.72 -8.24
CA THR A 97 9.71 -3.62 -8.32
C THR A 97 10.25 -3.69 -9.75
N VAL A 98 11.52 -3.30 -9.92
CA VAL A 98 12.22 -3.32 -11.20
C VAL A 98 12.28 -4.75 -11.75
N GLY A 99 11.96 -4.91 -13.03
CA GLY A 99 11.97 -6.21 -13.72
C GLY A 99 10.65 -6.97 -13.68
N TYR A 100 9.66 -6.49 -12.93
CA TYR A 100 8.32 -7.10 -12.86
C TYR A 100 7.21 -6.05 -13.06
N ASP A 101 7.24 -4.98 -12.28
CA ASP A 101 6.21 -3.94 -12.29
C ASP A 101 6.42 -2.93 -13.40
N TYR A 102 5.37 -2.18 -13.72
CA TYR A 102 5.43 -1.14 -14.71
C TYR A 102 6.42 -0.02 -14.32
N ILE A 103 7.42 0.20 -15.17
CA ILE A 103 8.45 1.23 -14.98
C ILE A 103 8.13 2.43 -15.87
N PHE A 104 7.52 3.45 -15.28
CA PHE A 104 7.26 4.73 -15.94
C PHE A 104 8.56 5.54 -16.11
N GLY A 105 8.80 6.14 -17.27
CA GLY A 105 9.88 7.11 -17.50
C GLY A 105 11.24 6.54 -17.89
N ILE A 106 11.52 5.25 -17.66
CA ILE A 106 12.78 4.59 -18.09
C ILE A 106 12.55 3.77 -19.36
N CYS A 107 11.73 2.71 -19.28
CA CYS A 107 11.46 1.82 -20.42
C CYS A 107 9.98 1.77 -20.83
N TYR A 108 9.06 2.28 -19.98
CA TYR A 108 7.61 2.13 -20.16
C TYR A 108 7.19 0.66 -20.35
N CYS A 109 7.80 -0.23 -19.58
CA CYS A 109 7.68 -1.68 -19.68
C CYS A 109 7.30 -2.32 -18.33
N GLY A 110 6.84 -3.58 -18.33
CA GLY A 110 6.42 -4.29 -17.12
C GLY A 110 4.90 -4.34 -16.92
N LYS A 111 4.45 -5.00 -15.84
CA LYS A 111 3.03 -5.21 -15.56
C LYS A 111 2.38 -3.95 -14.96
N LYS A 112 1.29 -3.51 -15.59
CA LYS A 112 0.35 -2.53 -14.99
C LYS A 112 -0.65 -3.29 -14.13
N TRP A 113 -0.66 -2.98 -12.84
CA TRP A 113 -1.56 -3.53 -11.85
C TRP A 113 -2.84 -2.72 -11.80
N THR A 114 -3.96 -3.42 -11.82
CA THR A 114 -5.28 -2.82 -11.61
C THR A 114 -5.53 -2.60 -10.13
N THR A 115 -6.38 -1.63 -9.78
CA THR A 115 -6.75 -1.42 -8.36
C THR A 115 -7.40 -2.68 -7.77
N LYS A 116 -8.12 -3.45 -8.60
CA LYS A 116 -8.73 -4.72 -8.19
C LYS A 116 -7.68 -5.77 -7.79
N GLU A 117 -6.62 -5.95 -8.59
CA GLU A 117 -5.55 -6.92 -8.26
C GLU A 117 -4.83 -6.52 -6.97
N ILE A 118 -4.59 -5.23 -6.77
CA ILE A 118 -3.96 -4.71 -5.55
C ILE A 118 -4.86 -4.99 -4.33
N PHE A 119 -6.17 -4.85 -4.49
CA PHE A 119 -7.11 -5.18 -3.43
C PHE A 119 -7.13 -6.68 -3.10
N GLU A 120 -6.98 -7.57 -4.09
CA GLU A 120 -6.83 -9.01 -3.80
C GLU A 120 -5.54 -9.34 -3.04
N ASP A 121 -4.43 -8.63 -3.32
CA ASP A 121 -3.19 -8.75 -2.56
C ASP A 121 -3.37 -8.28 -1.10
N ILE A 122 -4.07 -7.16 -0.90
CA ILE A 122 -4.46 -6.68 0.44
C ILE A 122 -5.26 -7.73 1.20
N LYS A 123 -6.28 -8.33 0.56
CA LYS A 123 -7.08 -9.39 1.21
C LYS A 123 -6.19 -10.53 1.66
N ASN A 124 -5.28 -10.99 0.80
CA ASN A 124 -4.34 -12.06 1.13
C ASN A 124 -3.49 -11.71 2.36
N VAL A 125 -2.93 -10.50 2.42
CA VAL A 125 -2.17 -10.03 3.59
C VAL A 125 -3.03 -10.01 4.85
N ILE A 126 -4.27 -9.51 4.77
CA ILE A 126 -5.19 -9.50 5.92
C ILE A 126 -5.50 -10.94 6.38
N GLU A 127 -5.69 -11.90 5.48
CA GLU A 127 -5.86 -13.31 5.87
C GLU A 127 -4.63 -13.86 6.61
N GLN A 128 -3.42 -13.44 6.23
CA GLN A 128 -2.19 -13.82 6.92
C GLN A 128 -2.11 -13.19 8.31
N LEU A 129 -2.41 -11.89 8.44
CA LEU A 129 -2.45 -11.18 9.72
C LEU A 129 -3.44 -11.85 10.70
N ILE A 130 -4.62 -12.25 10.24
CA ILE A 130 -5.62 -12.92 11.08
C ILE A 130 -5.13 -14.28 11.61
N LYS A 131 -4.33 -15.02 10.83
CA LYS A 131 -3.79 -16.32 11.21
C LYS A 131 -2.53 -16.23 12.08
N SER A 132 -2.00 -15.01 12.21
CA SER A 132 -0.71 -14.75 12.83
C SER A 132 -0.81 -14.76 14.35
#